data_AF-A0A7V5IDS1-F1
#
_entry.id   AF-A0A7V5IDS1-F1
#
_cell.length_a   1.000
_cell.length_b   1.000
_cell.length_c   1.000
_cell.angle_alpha   90.00
_cell.angle_beta   90.00
_cell.angle_gamma   90.00
#
_symmetry.space_group_name_H-M   'P 1'
#
loop_
_entity.id
_entity.type
_entity.pdbx_description
1 polymer ?
#
loop_
_entity_poly.entity_id
_entity_poly.type
_entity_poly.pdbx_seq_one_letter_code
_entity_poly.pdbx_strand_id
1 'polypeptide(L)'
;MRRVRNKKPGFTLIEIAIILVILGLLAGMTIPLLSELTKHQHYKSTQKDLDEIKTALAGFAGMYWRLPYADSDNDGLENTGQVSGYLPYITLGLGAVDSWRNRYYYDVNSRLVTTTNQSTFCTALQNIGANEKPRLAFSAGGTPAPQALVVISRGENSTLDGGNTPFPGDRDYESHPPSDTFDDLVAAFSPSAFSGRLNCSGAGGGVTCNFYTIFNRRNNAISIQGGNYILCTTIASRASFTISTGETITIYNNANCAGNGETVNFNNCAATDSDGDCLARWTTTGLADE
;
A
#
# COMPACT_ATOMS: atom_id res chain seq x y z
N MET A 1 -73.09 -49.98 15.65
CA MET A 1 -71.94 -49.17 15.20
C MET A 1 -72.31 -47.69 15.27
N ARG A 2 -71.71 -46.92 16.20
CA ARG A 2 -72.03 -45.49 16.43
C ARG A 2 -71.07 -44.63 15.57
N ARG A 3 -71.58 -43.99 14.53
CA ARG A 3 -70.78 -43.20 13.58
C ARG A 3 -70.44 -41.84 14.20
N VAL A 4 -69.20 -41.67 14.64
CA VAL A 4 -68.67 -40.37 15.09
C VAL A 4 -68.56 -39.46 13.87
N ARG A 5 -69.43 -38.44 13.76
CA ARG A 5 -69.30 -37.38 12.76
C ARG A 5 -68.27 -36.38 13.28
N ASN A 6 -67.05 -36.42 12.73
CA ASN A 6 -66.11 -35.31 12.86
C ASN A 6 -66.68 -34.10 12.11
N LYS A 7 -67.18 -33.10 12.84
CA LYS A 7 -67.41 -31.77 12.28
C LYS A 7 -66.04 -31.18 11.99
N LYS A 8 -65.65 -31.10 10.71
CA LYS A 8 -64.49 -30.30 10.32
C LYS A 8 -64.88 -28.83 10.50
N PRO A 9 -64.18 -28.05 11.35
CA PRO A 9 -64.41 -26.61 11.39
C PRO A 9 -64.06 -26.02 10.02
N GLY A 10 -65.01 -25.31 9.41
CA GLY A 10 -64.77 -24.55 8.19
C GLY A 10 -64.22 -23.17 8.55
N PHE A 11 -63.19 -22.71 7.83
CA PHE A 11 -62.61 -21.39 8.03
C PHE A 11 -63.64 -20.30 7.77
N THR A 12 -63.68 -19.29 8.63
CA THR A 12 -64.55 -18.14 8.44
C THR A 12 -63.93 -17.17 7.44
N LEU A 13 -64.77 -16.44 6.69
CA LEU A 13 -64.30 -15.50 5.68
C LEU A 13 -63.44 -14.37 6.31
N ILE A 14 -63.76 -13.99 7.54
CA ILE A 14 -63.00 -12.99 8.32
C ILE A 14 -61.62 -13.51 8.75
N GLU A 15 -61.50 -14.78 9.07
CA GLU A 15 -60.23 -15.41 9.48
C GLU A 15 -59.25 -15.48 8.29
N ILE A 16 -59.74 -15.83 7.09
CA ILE A 16 -58.93 -15.78 5.87
C ILE A 16 -58.54 -14.33 5.52
N ALA A 17 -59.44 -13.36 5.68
CA ALA A 17 -59.15 -11.95 5.41
C ALA A 17 -58.04 -11.40 6.32
N ILE A 18 -58.08 -11.69 7.63
CA ILE A 18 -57.04 -11.26 8.57
C ILE A 18 -55.71 -11.93 8.27
N ILE A 19 -55.69 -13.22 7.93
CA ILE A 19 -54.47 -13.94 7.54
C ILE A 19 -53.83 -13.29 6.31
N LEU A 20 -54.61 -12.96 5.28
CA LEU A 20 -54.09 -12.31 4.07
C LEU A 20 -53.54 -10.90 4.35
N VAL A 21 -54.15 -10.14 5.26
CA VAL A 21 -53.62 -8.83 5.69
C VAL A 21 -52.29 -9.00 6.41
N ILE A 22 -52.20 -9.95 7.36
CA ILE A 22 -50.95 -10.22 8.09
C ILE A 22 -49.85 -10.67 7.13
N LEU A 23 -50.16 -11.59 6.21
CA LEU A 23 -49.20 -12.07 5.20
C LEU A 23 -48.79 -10.94 4.25
N GLY A 24 -49.70 -10.06 3.85
CA GLY A 24 -49.40 -8.90 3.02
C GLY A 24 -48.48 -7.90 3.72
N LEU A 25 -48.70 -7.64 5.02
CA LEU A 25 -47.82 -6.78 5.82
C LEU A 25 -46.44 -7.40 6.02
N LEU A 26 -46.38 -8.70 6.32
CA LEU A 26 -45.11 -9.43 6.46
C LEU A 26 -44.32 -9.48 5.14
N ALA A 27 -44.99 -9.78 4.02
CA ALA A 27 -44.35 -9.77 2.70
C ALA A 27 -43.86 -8.36 2.32
N GLY A 28 -44.64 -7.32 2.62
CA GLY A 28 -44.27 -5.93 2.35
C GLY A 28 -43.04 -5.44 3.12
N MET A 29 -42.86 -5.88 4.37
CA MET A 29 -41.71 -5.47 5.19
C MET A 29 -40.43 -6.29 4.91
N THR A 30 -40.55 -7.54 4.47
CA THR A 30 -39.39 -8.45 4.32
C THR A 30 -38.56 -8.18 3.07
N ILE A 31 -39.17 -7.74 1.97
CA ILE A 31 -38.49 -7.49 0.69
C ILE A 31 -37.40 -6.41 0.78
N PRO A 32 -37.65 -5.18 1.30
CA PRO A 32 -36.63 -4.14 1.35
C PRO A 32 -35.45 -4.51 2.26
N LEU A 33 -35.69 -5.24 3.35
CA LEU A 33 -34.64 -5.69 4.26
C LEU A 33 -33.69 -6.69 3.57
N LEU A 34 -34.22 -7.61 2.77
CA LEU A 34 -33.39 -8.59 2.05
C LEU A 34 -32.49 -7.91 1.00
N SER A 35 -32.98 -6.87 0.33
CA SER A 35 -32.20 -6.11 -0.65
C SER A 35 -31.00 -5.42 0.00
N GLU A 36 -31.21 -4.75 1.14
CA GLU A 36 -30.15 -4.03 1.84
C GLU A 36 -29.08 -4.98 2.41
N LEU A 37 -29.51 -6.13 2.95
CA LEU A 37 -28.58 -7.16 3.42
C LEU A 37 -27.73 -7.73 2.28
N THR A 38 -28.34 -7.96 1.12
CA THR A 38 -27.65 -8.46 -0.08
C THR A 38 -26.64 -7.44 -0.58
N LYS A 39 -27.03 -6.16 -0.67
CA LYS A 39 -26.14 -5.04 -1.02
C LYS A 39 -24.92 -4.97 -0.11
N HIS A 40 -25.13 -5.01 1.20
CA HIS A 40 -24.04 -5.01 2.18
C HIS A 40 -23.13 -6.25 2.09
N GLN A 41 -23.68 -7.43 1.75
CA GLN A 41 -22.88 -8.62 1.48
C GLN A 41 -21.99 -8.45 0.25
N HIS A 42 -22.53 -7.90 -0.85
CA HIS A 42 -21.75 -7.61 -2.05
C HIS A 42 -20.63 -6.62 -1.76
N TYR A 43 -20.87 -5.53 -1.02
CA TYR A 43 -19.81 -4.60 -0.61
C TYR A 43 -18.69 -5.28 0.17
N LYS A 44 -19.04 -6.09 1.18
CA LYS A 44 -18.04 -6.80 1.98
C LYS A 44 -17.23 -7.81 1.16
N SER A 45 -17.90 -8.51 0.25
CA SER A 45 -17.23 -9.46 -0.65
C SER A 45 -16.28 -8.72 -1.59
N THR A 46 -16.73 -7.64 -2.24
CA THR A 46 -15.87 -6.84 -3.12
C THR A 46 -14.70 -6.19 -2.38
N GLN A 47 -14.87 -5.72 -1.14
CA GLN A 47 -13.75 -5.24 -0.32
C GLN A 47 -12.71 -6.34 -0.07
N LYS A 48 -13.16 -7.56 0.24
CA LYS A 48 -12.27 -8.71 0.40
C LYS A 48 -11.54 -9.03 -0.90
N ASP A 49 -12.24 -9.00 -2.04
CA ASP A 49 -11.64 -9.24 -3.36
C ASP A 49 -10.58 -8.17 -3.67
N LEU A 50 -10.84 -6.89 -3.35
CA LEU A 50 -9.87 -5.81 -3.49
C LEU A 50 -8.62 -5.99 -2.61
N ASP A 51 -8.78 -6.48 -1.39
CA ASP A 51 -7.65 -6.81 -0.51
C ASP A 51 -6.82 -8.01 -1.04
N GLU A 52 -7.48 -8.98 -1.64
CA GLU A 52 -6.84 -10.12 -2.32
C GLU A 52 -6.06 -9.65 -3.55
N ILE A 53 -6.68 -8.81 -4.39
CA ILE A 53 -6.02 -8.16 -5.55
C ILE A 53 -4.78 -7.39 -5.10
N LYS A 54 -4.90 -6.58 -4.04
CA LYS A 54 -3.77 -5.84 -3.47
C LYS A 54 -2.63 -6.77 -3.03
N THR A 55 -2.97 -7.90 -2.44
CA THR A 55 -1.98 -8.90 -2.00
C THR A 55 -1.30 -9.58 -3.18
N ALA A 56 -2.06 -9.94 -4.22
CA ALA A 56 -1.53 -10.53 -5.44
C ALA A 56 -0.62 -9.57 -6.22
N LEU A 57 -1.01 -8.29 -6.33
CA LEU A 57 -0.17 -7.25 -6.96
C LEU A 57 1.14 -7.04 -6.21
N ALA A 58 1.11 -7.03 -4.87
CA ALA A 58 2.32 -6.98 -4.06
C ALA A 58 3.20 -8.24 -4.24
N GLY A 59 2.60 -9.42 -4.31
CA GLY A 59 3.30 -10.67 -4.59
C GLY A 59 3.95 -10.70 -5.98
N PHE A 60 3.22 -10.24 -7.00
CA PHE A 60 3.74 -10.09 -8.36
C PHE A 60 4.96 -9.15 -8.39
N ALA A 61 4.86 -7.99 -7.72
CA ALA A 61 5.97 -7.07 -7.59
C ALA A 61 7.16 -7.64 -6.83
N GLY A 62 6.94 -8.44 -5.79
CA GLY A 62 8.01 -9.13 -5.06
C GLY A 62 8.70 -10.23 -5.86
N MET A 63 8.01 -10.83 -6.84
CA MET A 63 8.57 -11.88 -7.69
C MET A 63 9.27 -11.33 -8.94
N TYR A 64 8.64 -10.37 -9.61
CA TYR A 64 9.09 -9.86 -10.91
C TYR A 64 9.79 -8.49 -10.84
N TRP A 65 9.77 -7.83 -9.67
CA TRP A 65 10.29 -6.48 -9.48
C TRP A 65 9.73 -5.46 -10.46
N ARG A 66 8.46 -5.64 -10.79
CA ARG A 66 7.59 -4.73 -11.53
C ARG A 66 6.14 -5.05 -11.20
N LEU A 67 5.24 -4.12 -11.48
CA LEU A 67 3.81 -4.35 -11.54
C LEU A 67 3.40 -4.75 -12.97
N PRO A 68 2.29 -5.49 -13.14
CA PRO A 68 1.83 -5.85 -14.47
C PRO A 68 1.28 -4.62 -15.20
N TYR A 69 1.35 -4.64 -16.53
CA TYR A 69 0.57 -3.72 -17.36
C TYR A 69 -0.92 -4.04 -17.25
N ALA A 70 -1.77 -3.06 -17.59
CA ALA A 70 -3.22 -3.26 -17.65
C ALA A 70 -3.62 -4.14 -18.85
N ASP A 71 -4.80 -4.73 -18.74
CA ASP A 71 -5.54 -5.38 -19.83
C ASP A 71 -6.33 -4.32 -20.60
N SER A 72 -6.15 -4.28 -21.92
CA SER A 72 -6.79 -3.34 -22.85
C SER A 72 -7.65 -4.01 -23.93
N ASP A 73 -7.54 -5.33 -24.10
CA ASP A 73 -8.25 -6.11 -25.11
C ASP A 73 -9.26 -7.12 -24.53
N ASN A 74 -9.40 -7.10 -23.20
CA ASN A 74 -10.33 -7.88 -22.40
C ASN A 74 -10.02 -9.38 -22.30
N ASP A 75 -8.82 -9.83 -22.66
CA ASP A 75 -8.41 -11.23 -22.58
C ASP A 75 -7.99 -11.67 -21.17
N GLY A 76 -7.79 -10.72 -20.25
CA GLY A 76 -7.36 -10.95 -18.87
C GLY A 76 -5.85 -11.02 -18.66
N LEU A 77 -5.06 -10.81 -19.70
CA LEU A 77 -3.60 -10.75 -19.67
C LEU A 77 -3.13 -9.29 -19.70
N GLU A 78 -1.90 -9.05 -19.25
CA GLU A 78 -1.28 -7.74 -19.35
C GLU A 78 -0.91 -7.41 -20.81
N ASN A 79 -1.17 -6.16 -21.24
CA ASN A 79 -0.74 -5.68 -22.55
C ASN A 79 0.39 -4.64 -22.42
N THR A 80 1.56 -4.96 -22.95
CA THR A 80 2.75 -4.10 -22.86
C THR A 80 2.46 -2.66 -23.30
N GLY A 81 2.83 -1.70 -22.44
CA GLY A 81 2.66 -0.26 -22.69
C GLY A 81 1.34 0.30 -22.19
N GLN A 82 0.39 -0.54 -21.77
CA GLN A 82 -0.89 -0.10 -21.22
C GLN A 82 -0.80 0.07 -19.70
N VAL A 83 -0.76 1.31 -19.23
CA VAL A 83 -0.65 1.62 -17.79
C VAL A 83 -2.01 1.78 -17.11
N SER A 84 -3.09 1.82 -17.88
CA SER A 84 -4.45 1.93 -17.38
C SER A 84 -5.42 1.15 -18.27
N GLY A 85 -6.43 0.53 -17.66
CA GLY A 85 -7.34 -0.40 -18.33
C GLY A 85 -8.01 -1.32 -17.31
N TYR A 86 -8.27 -2.56 -17.69
CA TYR A 86 -8.78 -3.57 -16.77
C TYR A 86 -7.65 -4.29 -16.02
N LEU A 87 -7.99 -4.85 -14.88
CA LEU A 87 -7.07 -5.69 -14.12
C LEU A 87 -6.72 -6.95 -14.92
N PRO A 88 -5.43 -7.27 -15.13
CA PRO A 88 -5.01 -8.48 -15.84
C PRO A 88 -5.16 -9.71 -14.93
N TYR A 89 -6.41 -10.13 -14.70
CA TYR A 89 -6.77 -11.13 -13.70
C TYR A 89 -6.15 -12.51 -13.96
N ILE A 90 -5.91 -12.90 -15.22
CA ILE A 90 -5.23 -14.17 -15.56
C ILE A 90 -3.74 -14.06 -15.20
N THR A 91 -3.09 -12.95 -15.54
CA THR A 91 -1.68 -12.70 -15.17
C THR A 91 -1.47 -12.76 -13.66
N LEU A 92 -2.46 -12.33 -12.87
CA LEU A 92 -2.42 -12.34 -11.41
C LEU A 92 -2.95 -13.63 -10.76
N GLY A 93 -3.60 -14.52 -11.53
CA GLY A 93 -4.23 -15.73 -11.00
C GLY A 93 -5.45 -15.46 -10.12
N LEU A 94 -6.24 -14.43 -10.46
CA LEU A 94 -7.37 -13.93 -9.67
C LEU A 94 -8.72 -14.14 -10.36
N GLY A 95 -9.80 -13.88 -9.63
CA GLY A 95 -11.14 -13.73 -10.19
C GLY A 95 -11.26 -12.49 -11.09
N ALA A 96 -12.03 -12.60 -12.17
CA ALA A 96 -12.16 -11.55 -13.19
C ALA A 96 -13.10 -10.40 -12.80
N VAL A 97 -14.06 -10.67 -11.92
CA VAL A 97 -15.19 -9.79 -11.64
C VAL A 97 -15.50 -9.70 -10.16
N ASP A 98 -16.07 -8.57 -9.77
CA ASP A 98 -16.59 -8.34 -8.43
C ASP A 98 -17.94 -9.03 -8.20
N SER A 99 -18.49 -8.78 -7.01
CA SER A 99 -19.74 -9.38 -6.56
C SER A 99 -20.98 -8.90 -7.32
N TRP A 100 -20.88 -7.81 -8.09
CA TRP A 100 -21.90 -7.30 -9.01
C TRP A 100 -21.63 -7.68 -10.47
N ARG A 101 -20.62 -8.53 -10.73
CA ARG A 101 -20.18 -8.99 -12.06
C ARG A 101 -19.51 -7.93 -12.92
N ASN A 102 -18.97 -6.89 -12.30
CA ASN A 102 -18.16 -5.88 -12.97
C ASN A 102 -16.69 -6.27 -12.93
N ARG A 103 -15.96 -6.04 -14.02
CA ARG A 103 -14.50 -6.17 -14.03
C ARG A 103 -13.87 -5.03 -13.24
N TYR A 104 -12.75 -5.31 -12.59
CA TYR A 104 -11.96 -4.30 -11.91
C TYR A 104 -11.20 -3.44 -12.92
N TYR A 105 -11.31 -2.13 -12.75
CA TYR A 105 -10.40 -1.20 -13.40
C TYR A 105 -9.07 -1.17 -12.66
N TYR A 106 -7.98 -0.99 -13.40
CA TYR A 106 -6.62 -0.98 -12.89
C TYR A 106 -5.82 0.13 -13.57
N ASP A 107 -5.09 0.88 -12.75
CA ASP A 107 -4.14 1.89 -13.20
C ASP A 107 -2.85 1.78 -12.37
N VAL A 108 -1.71 1.83 -13.05
CA VAL A 108 -0.38 1.67 -12.46
C VAL A 108 0.55 2.82 -12.82
N ASN A 109 1.40 3.20 -11.87
CA ASN A 109 2.45 4.16 -12.12
C ASN A 109 3.47 3.62 -13.14
N SER A 110 3.78 4.41 -14.17
CA SER A 110 4.61 3.98 -15.29
C SER A 110 6.07 3.67 -14.93
N ARG A 111 6.59 4.14 -13.78
CA ARG A 111 7.93 3.77 -13.31
C ARG A 111 8.01 2.33 -12.83
N LEU A 112 6.88 1.75 -12.45
CA LEU A 112 6.84 0.46 -11.76
C LEU A 112 6.62 -0.72 -12.70
N VAL A 113 6.48 -0.52 -14.02
CA VAL A 113 6.13 -1.57 -14.98
C VAL A 113 7.31 -2.10 -15.82
N THR A 114 8.45 -1.42 -15.81
CA THR A 114 9.64 -1.78 -16.64
C THR A 114 10.88 -2.16 -15.84
N THR A 115 10.81 -2.08 -14.51
CA THR A 115 11.89 -2.44 -13.59
C THR A 115 12.12 -3.96 -13.58
N THR A 116 13.32 -4.37 -13.18
CA THR A 116 13.78 -5.78 -13.34
C THR A 116 14.42 -6.37 -12.09
N ASN A 117 14.70 -5.55 -11.09
CA ASN A 117 15.29 -5.97 -9.82
C ASN A 117 14.83 -5.06 -8.67
N GLN A 118 15.00 -5.54 -7.44
CA GLN A 118 14.56 -4.85 -6.22
C GLN A 118 15.08 -3.43 -6.11
N SER A 119 16.38 -3.23 -6.33
CA SER A 119 17.00 -1.90 -6.27
C SER A 119 16.30 -0.93 -7.20
N THR A 120 16.20 -1.25 -8.49
CA THR A 120 15.55 -0.38 -9.48
C THR A 120 14.06 -0.16 -9.19
N PHE A 121 13.34 -1.17 -8.69
CA PHE A 121 11.93 -1.05 -8.33
C PHE A 121 11.71 -0.10 -7.15
N CYS A 122 12.54 -0.21 -6.11
CA CYS A 122 12.43 0.65 -4.94
C CYS A 122 12.92 2.07 -5.21
N THR A 123 14.00 2.26 -5.97
CA THR A 123 14.40 3.58 -6.46
C THR A 123 13.26 4.21 -7.28
N ALA A 124 12.58 3.44 -8.13
CA ALA A 124 11.43 3.92 -8.88
C ALA A 124 10.27 4.36 -7.97
N LEU A 125 9.92 3.57 -6.94
CA LEU A 125 8.90 3.90 -5.94
C LEU A 125 9.21 5.20 -5.18
N GLN A 126 10.44 5.34 -4.68
CA GLN A 126 10.85 6.52 -3.89
C GLN A 126 10.86 7.80 -4.72
N ASN A 127 11.09 7.68 -6.03
CA ASN A 127 11.15 8.80 -6.96
C ASN A 127 9.82 9.09 -7.68
N ILE A 128 8.70 8.49 -7.25
CA ILE A 128 7.37 8.89 -7.72
C ILE A 128 7.12 10.34 -7.30
N GLY A 129 7.00 11.23 -8.29
CA GLY A 129 6.83 12.66 -8.04
C GLY A 129 5.45 13.03 -7.47
N ALA A 130 5.37 14.20 -6.82
CA ALA A 130 4.15 14.69 -6.17
C ALA A 130 2.92 14.81 -7.10
N ASN A 131 3.13 14.96 -8.41
CA ASN A 131 2.08 15.08 -9.42
C ASN A 131 2.02 13.87 -10.37
N GLU A 132 2.82 12.84 -10.09
CA GLU A 132 2.91 11.67 -10.96
C GLU A 132 1.67 10.78 -10.83
N LYS A 133 1.28 10.13 -11.92
CA LYS A 133 0.02 9.38 -12.04
C LYS A 133 0.23 7.87 -11.80
N PRO A 134 -0.79 7.15 -11.34
CA PRO A 134 -2.11 7.64 -10.93
C PRO A 134 -2.08 8.40 -9.60
N ARG A 135 -3.08 9.26 -9.36
CA ARG A 135 -3.26 9.91 -8.05
C ARG A 135 -4.64 9.62 -7.51
N LEU A 136 -4.79 9.68 -6.19
CA LEU A 136 -6.04 9.41 -5.49
C LEU A 136 -6.33 10.49 -4.45
N ALA A 137 -7.55 11.02 -4.47
CA ALA A 137 -8.12 11.82 -3.40
C ALA A 137 -8.97 10.93 -2.48
N PHE A 138 -8.79 11.05 -1.15
CA PHE A 138 -9.53 10.27 -0.15
C PHE A 138 -10.80 10.98 0.37
N SER A 139 -11.33 11.90 -0.43
CA SER A 139 -12.55 12.66 -0.14
C SER A 139 -13.09 13.27 -1.42
N ALA A 140 -14.41 13.53 -1.45
CA ALA A 140 -15.05 14.25 -2.54
C ALA A 140 -14.39 15.60 -2.82
N GLY A 141 -13.82 15.77 -4.02
CA GLY A 141 -13.11 16.99 -4.44
C GLY A 141 -11.81 17.27 -3.66
N GLY A 142 -11.24 16.27 -3.00
CA GLY A 142 -9.97 16.40 -2.28
C GLY A 142 -8.77 16.57 -3.20
N THR A 143 -7.63 16.99 -2.65
CA THR A 143 -6.38 17.07 -3.41
C THR A 143 -5.82 15.66 -3.67
N PRO A 144 -5.68 15.22 -4.94
CA PRO A 144 -5.16 13.88 -5.22
C PRO A 144 -3.67 13.76 -4.88
N ALA A 145 -3.28 12.63 -4.28
CA ALA A 145 -1.90 12.29 -3.96
C ALA A 145 -1.40 11.10 -4.80
N PRO A 146 -0.12 11.06 -5.21
CA PRO A 146 0.41 10.02 -6.08
C PRO A 146 0.33 8.64 -5.44
N GLN A 147 -0.06 7.66 -6.24
CA GLN A 147 -0.18 6.25 -5.87
C GLN A 147 0.75 5.40 -6.74
N ALA A 148 1.20 4.26 -6.20
CA ALA A 148 1.89 3.25 -6.98
C ALA A 148 0.92 2.56 -7.97
N LEU A 149 -0.32 2.33 -7.52
CA LEU A 149 -1.40 1.77 -8.32
C LEU A 149 -2.77 2.11 -7.71
N VAL A 150 -3.81 2.04 -8.52
CA VAL A 150 -5.22 2.18 -8.16
C VAL A 150 -6.02 1.04 -8.82
N VAL A 151 -6.94 0.45 -8.05
CA VAL A 151 -7.90 -0.56 -8.51
C VAL A 151 -9.29 -0.08 -8.13
N ILE A 152 -10.26 -0.18 -9.04
CA ILE A 152 -11.63 0.29 -8.81
C ILE A 152 -12.64 -0.79 -9.20
N SER A 153 -13.59 -1.04 -8.32
CA SER A 153 -14.86 -1.70 -8.64
C SER A 153 -15.94 -0.64 -8.84
N ARG A 154 -16.76 -0.82 -9.88
CA ARG A 154 -17.85 0.09 -10.32
C ARG A 154 -19.14 -0.07 -9.51
N GLY A 155 -19.07 -0.73 -8.36
CA GLY A 155 -20.20 -0.89 -7.46
C GLY A 155 -21.45 -1.55 -8.07
N GLU A 156 -22.59 -1.15 -7.53
CA GLU A 156 -23.92 -1.69 -7.79
C GLU A 156 -24.50 -1.20 -9.12
N ASN A 157 -24.32 0.09 -9.43
CA ASN A 157 -24.82 0.74 -10.64
C ASN A 157 -24.00 0.37 -11.89
N SER A 158 -22.87 -0.32 -11.70
CA SER A 158 -21.96 -0.72 -12.77
C SER A 158 -21.47 0.46 -13.59
N THR A 159 -21.29 1.63 -12.98
CA THR A 159 -20.76 2.86 -13.57
C THR A 159 -19.76 3.48 -12.62
N LEU A 160 -18.76 4.19 -13.15
CA LEU A 160 -17.90 5.00 -12.29
C LEU A 160 -18.65 6.28 -11.90
N ASP A 161 -18.37 6.76 -10.69
CA ASP A 161 -19.04 7.89 -10.06
C ASP A 161 -18.05 8.96 -9.56
N GLY A 162 -18.56 10.16 -9.26
CA GLY A 162 -17.78 11.25 -8.68
C GLY A 162 -16.55 11.65 -9.53
N GLY A 163 -15.39 11.74 -8.90
CA GLY A 163 -14.11 12.01 -9.59
C GLY A 163 -13.64 10.89 -10.52
N ASN A 164 -14.31 9.73 -10.56
CA ASN A 164 -13.95 8.61 -11.41
C ASN A 164 -14.69 8.62 -12.76
N THR A 165 -15.57 9.61 -13.02
CA THR A 165 -16.46 9.62 -14.20
C THR A 165 -16.45 10.91 -15.04
N PRO A 166 -16.50 10.81 -16.39
CA PRO A 166 -16.15 9.61 -17.16
C PRO A 166 -14.68 9.25 -16.90
N PHE A 167 -14.24 8.04 -17.25
CA PHE A 167 -12.87 7.55 -16.99
C PHE A 167 -11.84 8.69 -17.01
N PRO A 168 -11.22 9.03 -15.87
CA PRO A 168 -10.40 10.22 -15.78
C PRO A 168 -9.22 10.10 -16.74
N GLY A 169 -9.28 10.83 -17.86
CA GLY A 169 -8.15 10.95 -18.79
C GLY A 169 -6.94 11.63 -18.15
N ASP A 170 -7.18 12.36 -17.05
CA ASP A 170 -6.15 12.93 -16.19
C ASP A 170 -5.56 11.92 -15.19
N ARG A 171 -6.14 10.72 -15.03
CA ARG A 171 -5.71 9.66 -14.09
C ARG A 171 -5.65 10.15 -12.63
N ASP A 172 -6.53 11.08 -12.29
CA ASP A 172 -6.84 11.46 -10.91
C ASP A 172 -8.14 10.75 -10.50
N TYR A 173 -8.07 9.96 -9.44
CA TYR A 173 -9.20 9.17 -8.93
C TYR A 173 -9.68 9.71 -7.59
N GLU A 174 -10.87 9.28 -7.19
CA GLU A 174 -11.50 9.67 -5.94
C GLU A 174 -12.01 8.43 -5.19
N SER A 175 -11.81 8.42 -3.86
CA SER A 175 -12.34 7.41 -2.96
C SER A 175 -12.95 8.08 -1.73
N HIS A 176 -14.18 7.70 -1.41
CA HIS A 176 -14.83 8.10 -0.16
C HIS A 176 -15.88 7.05 0.25
N PRO A 177 -16.47 7.15 1.46
CA PRO A 177 -17.50 6.21 1.89
C PRO A 177 -18.66 6.12 0.89
N PRO A 178 -19.20 4.92 0.62
CA PRO A 178 -20.31 4.76 -0.32
C PRO A 178 -21.54 5.58 0.07
N SER A 179 -22.20 6.14 -0.94
CA SER A 179 -23.45 6.88 -0.86
C SER A 179 -24.37 6.50 -2.02
N ASP A 180 -25.58 7.07 -2.07
CA ASP A 180 -26.52 6.83 -3.17
C ASP A 180 -26.01 7.33 -4.54
N THR A 181 -24.98 8.17 -4.54
CA THR A 181 -24.37 8.77 -5.74
C THR A 181 -22.92 8.36 -5.94
N PHE A 182 -22.40 7.46 -5.12
CA PHE A 182 -21.03 6.97 -5.19
C PHE A 182 -20.99 5.57 -4.58
N ASP A 183 -21.00 4.55 -5.43
CA ASP A 183 -20.90 3.16 -5.00
C ASP A 183 -19.57 2.50 -5.39
N ASP A 184 -18.69 3.26 -6.04
CA ASP A 184 -17.33 2.88 -6.37
C ASP A 184 -16.54 2.44 -5.13
N LEU A 185 -15.87 1.29 -5.25
CA LEU A 185 -14.91 0.84 -4.26
C LEU A 185 -13.51 0.94 -4.82
N VAL A 186 -12.71 1.78 -4.20
CA VAL A 186 -11.35 2.05 -4.64
C VAL A 186 -10.35 1.45 -3.66
N ALA A 187 -9.39 0.72 -4.19
CA ALA A 187 -8.26 0.19 -3.46
C ALA A 187 -6.98 0.71 -4.10
N ALA A 188 -6.11 1.34 -3.30
CA ALA A 188 -4.84 1.85 -3.79
C ALA A 188 -3.68 1.44 -2.88
N PHE A 189 -2.48 1.59 -3.43
CA PHE A 189 -1.24 1.58 -2.66
C PHE A 189 -0.52 2.91 -2.82
N SER A 190 -0.25 3.57 -1.69
CA SER A 190 0.69 4.67 -1.68
C SER A 190 2.11 4.14 -1.92
N PRO A 191 3.02 4.96 -2.47
CA PRO A 191 4.42 4.59 -2.60
C PRO A 191 5.04 4.12 -1.27
N SER A 192 4.72 4.80 -0.17
CA SER A 192 5.21 4.44 1.18
C SER A 192 4.68 3.09 1.68
N ALA A 193 3.41 2.79 1.45
CA ALA A 193 2.81 1.51 1.84
C ALA A 193 3.40 0.35 1.03
N PHE A 194 3.69 0.59 -0.25
CA PHE A 194 4.31 -0.41 -1.13
C PHE A 194 5.79 -0.65 -0.75
N SER A 195 6.54 0.42 -0.46
CA SER A 195 7.92 0.34 0.01
C SER A 195 8.06 -0.48 1.30
N GLY A 196 7.15 -0.30 2.26
CA GLY A 196 7.16 -1.07 3.51
C GLY A 196 6.85 -2.56 3.31
N ARG A 197 6.00 -2.91 2.34
CA ARG A 197 5.66 -4.32 2.04
C ARG A 197 6.77 -5.08 1.33
N LEU A 198 7.59 -4.39 0.53
CA LEU A 198 8.64 -5.01 -0.29
C LEU A 198 10.04 -4.86 0.29
N ASN A 199 10.15 -4.43 1.55
CA ASN A 199 11.41 -4.16 2.23
C ASN A 199 12.34 -3.29 1.38
N CYS A 200 11.80 -2.21 0.80
CA CYS A 200 12.56 -1.24 0.02
C CYS A 200 13.54 -0.40 0.87
N SER A 201 13.80 -0.82 2.11
CA SER A 201 14.75 -0.23 3.05
C SER A 201 16.21 -0.51 2.72
N GLY A 202 16.52 -1.36 1.73
CA GLY A 202 17.91 -1.68 1.31
C GLY A 202 18.12 -1.59 -0.20
N ALA A 203 17.36 -0.72 -0.87
CA ALA A 203 17.23 -0.73 -2.31
C ALA A 203 17.57 0.65 -2.90
N GLY A 204 18.86 1.00 -2.83
CA GLY A 204 19.54 1.91 -3.77
C GLY A 204 18.92 3.30 -3.99
N GLY A 205 18.30 3.87 -2.96
CA GLY A 205 17.83 5.25 -2.95
C GLY A 205 17.93 5.72 -1.52
N GLY A 206 18.91 6.60 -1.29
CA GLY A 206 19.35 6.99 0.04
C GLY A 206 18.19 7.38 0.93
N VAL A 207 18.11 6.74 2.09
CA VAL A 207 17.54 7.41 3.25
C VAL A 207 18.28 8.73 3.37
N THR A 208 17.57 9.87 3.42
CA THR A 208 18.22 11.11 3.86
C THR A 208 18.55 10.94 5.34
N CYS A 209 19.70 10.36 5.61
CA CYS A 209 20.20 10.18 6.97
C CYS A 209 20.34 11.58 7.58
N ASN A 210 19.66 11.86 8.68
CA ASN A 210 19.90 13.09 9.43
C ASN A 210 21.08 12.93 10.40
N PHE A 211 21.44 11.68 10.67
CA PHE A 211 22.61 11.26 11.41
C PHE A 211 23.04 9.87 10.95
N TYR A 212 24.32 9.55 11.11
CA TYR A 212 24.87 8.20 10.95
C TYR A 212 25.18 7.61 12.31
N THR A 213 24.92 6.31 12.49
CA THR A 213 25.40 5.55 13.66
C THR A 213 26.64 4.77 13.28
N ILE A 214 27.76 5.07 13.93
CA ILE A 214 29.05 4.44 13.62
C ILE A 214 29.44 3.50 14.75
N PHE A 215 29.71 2.23 14.43
CA PHE A 215 30.15 1.23 15.38
C PHE A 215 31.68 1.15 15.44
N ASN A 216 32.24 1.17 16.65
CA ASN A 216 33.65 0.85 16.86
C ASN A 216 33.87 -0.66 16.71
N ARG A 217 34.27 -1.10 15.51
CA ARG A 217 34.58 -2.51 15.20
C ARG A 217 36.04 -2.88 15.46
N ARG A 218 36.81 -2.00 16.12
CA ARG A 218 38.15 -2.33 16.59
C ARG A 218 38.10 -3.09 17.91
N ASN A 219 39.16 -3.85 18.18
CA ASN A 219 39.31 -4.57 19.44
C ASN A 219 39.66 -3.67 20.64
N ASN A 220 39.99 -2.40 20.40
CA ASN A 220 40.36 -1.43 21.41
C ASN A 220 39.36 -0.26 21.44
N ALA A 221 39.31 0.44 22.58
CA ALA A 221 38.58 1.70 22.67
C ALA A 221 39.24 2.78 21.79
N ILE A 222 38.41 3.67 21.25
CA ILE A 222 38.83 4.87 20.52
C ILE A 222 38.34 6.10 21.29
N SER A 223 38.92 7.26 21.03
CA SER A 223 38.38 8.52 21.55
C SER A 223 37.99 9.46 20.43
N ILE A 224 36.91 10.21 20.63
CA ILE A 224 36.35 11.13 19.63
C ILE A 224 36.22 12.54 20.21
N GLN A 225 36.41 13.53 19.35
CA GLN A 225 36.24 14.94 19.70
C GLN A 225 35.80 15.75 18.47
N GLY A 226 34.93 16.74 18.65
CA GLY A 226 34.37 17.57 17.58
C GLY A 226 32.87 17.35 17.40
N GLY A 227 32.20 18.25 16.66
CA GLY A 227 30.75 18.27 16.56
C GLY A 227 30.09 18.40 17.94
N ASN A 228 29.16 17.49 18.25
CA ASN A 228 28.51 17.43 19.57
C ASN A 228 29.41 16.85 20.68
N TYR A 229 30.55 16.25 20.34
CA TYR A 229 31.54 15.74 21.31
C TYR A 229 32.55 16.83 21.66
N ILE A 230 32.09 17.84 22.40
CA ILE A 230 32.90 19.00 22.78
C ILE A 230 34.12 18.58 23.62
N LEU A 231 33.92 17.57 24.47
CA LEU A 231 34.97 16.95 25.28
C LEU A 231 35.44 15.64 24.63
N CYS A 232 36.67 15.25 24.94
CA CYS A 232 37.20 13.96 24.53
C CYS A 232 36.36 12.83 25.11
N THR A 233 35.66 12.10 24.24
CA THR A 233 34.73 11.04 24.61
C THR A 233 35.29 9.69 24.20
N THR A 234 35.46 8.76 25.14
CA THR A 234 35.96 7.41 24.85
C THR A 234 34.82 6.47 24.47
N ILE A 235 34.95 5.83 23.31
CA ILE A 235 34.02 4.83 22.78
C ILE A 235 34.66 3.45 22.92
N ALA A 236 34.05 2.59 23.74
CA ALA A 236 34.53 1.23 23.96
C ALA A 236 34.50 0.39 22.66
N SER A 237 35.21 -0.73 22.65
CA SER A 237 35.07 -1.72 21.58
C SER A 237 33.63 -2.19 21.49
N ARG A 238 33.09 -2.28 20.27
CA ARG A 238 31.69 -2.64 19.96
C ARG A 238 30.62 -1.64 20.41
N ALA A 239 31.00 -0.50 20.97
CA ALA A 239 30.07 0.60 21.21
C ALA A 239 29.89 1.43 19.94
N SER A 240 28.87 2.29 19.92
CA SER A 240 28.60 3.19 18.80
C SER A 240 28.55 4.65 19.25
N PHE A 241 28.64 5.53 18.27
CA PHE A 241 28.46 6.97 18.40
C PHE A 241 27.76 7.50 17.14
N THR A 242 27.34 8.76 17.16
CA THR A 242 26.53 9.34 16.07
C THR A 242 27.18 10.59 15.50
N ILE A 243 27.02 10.82 14.20
CA ILE A 243 27.40 12.08 13.53
C ILE A 243 26.17 12.65 12.82
N SER A 244 25.76 13.87 13.16
CA SER A 244 24.61 14.54 12.51
C SER A 244 25.02 15.31 11.25
N THR A 245 24.04 15.71 10.45
CA THR A 245 24.26 16.54 9.26
C THR A 245 25.06 17.82 9.58
N GLY A 246 26.14 18.05 8.84
CA GLY A 246 27.02 19.21 9.02
C GLY A 246 28.06 19.08 10.13
N GLU A 247 28.07 17.98 10.88
CA GLU A 247 29.07 17.74 11.91
C GLU A 247 30.37 17.16 11.33
N THR A 248 31.47 17.49 12.00
CA THR A 248 32.80 16.95 11.74
C THR A 248 33.43 16.58 13.08
N ILE A 249 33.91 15.35 13.18
CA ILE A 249 34.59 14.83 14.37
C ILE A 249 36.00 14.36 13.99
N THR A 250 36.86 14.25 14.98
CA THR A 250 38.19 13.63 14.87
C THR A 250 38.23 12.40 15.74
N ILE A 251 38.65 11.28 15.18
CA ILE A 251 38.77 9.99 15.84
C ILE A 251 40.24 9.70 16.13
N TYR A 252 40.54 9.36 17.38
CA TYR A 252 41.87 9.08 17.89
C TYR A 252 42.00 7.61 18.26
N ASN A 253 43.12 7.02 17.87
CA ASN A 253 43.45 5.62 18.14
C ASN A 253 43.97 5.37 19.58
N ASN A 254 43.73 6.30 20.49
CA ASN A 254 44.12 6.27 21.90
C ASN A 254 43.00 6.84 22.78
N ALA A 255 43.16 6.74 24.10
CA ALA A 255 42.11 7.11 25.06
C ALA A 255 41.94 8.62 25.31
N ASN A 256 42.85 9.48 24.85
CA ASN A 256 42.97 10.85 25.38
C ASN A 256 42.92 11.96 24.32
N CYS A 257 42.40 11.68 23.12
CA CYS A 257 42.32 12.64 22.01
C CYS A 257 43.67 13.34 21.72
N ALA A 258 44.76 12.60 21.88
CA ALA A 258 46.11 13.13 21.77
C ALA A 258 46.79 12.63 20.48
N GLY A 259 47.66 13.45 19.88
CA GLY A 259 48.40 13.08 18.68
C GLY A 259 47.58 13.16 17.39
N ASN A 260 47.97 12.37 16.39
CA ASN A 260 47.32 12.39 15.07
C ASN A 260 45.99 11.62 15.12
N GLY A 261 44.89 12.31 14.83
CA GLY A 261 43.57 11.73 14.64
C GLY A 261 43.12 11.80 13.19
N GLU A 262 42.11 11.00 12.86
CA GLU A 262 41.49 10.97 11.53
C GLU A 262 40.16 11.75 11.58
N THR A 263 40.00 12.70 10.66
CA THR A 263 38.77 13.49 10.56
C THR A 263 37.70 12.73 9.79
N VAL A 264 36.51 12.63 10.39
CA VAL A 264 35.31 12.04 9.77
C VAL A 264 34.18 13.04 9.86
N ASN A 265 33.51 13.30 8.73
CA ASN A 265 32.31 14.13 8.68
C ASN A 265 31.11 13.34 8.15
N PHE A 266 29.94 13.96 8.24
CA PHE A 266 28.69 13.39 7.74
C PHE A 266 28.77 12.92 6.28
N ASN A 267 29.42 13.70 5.40
CA ASN A 267 29.55 13.35 3.98
C ASN A 267 30.46 12.15 3.74
N ASN A 268 31.46 11.92 4.59
CA ASN A 268 32.28 10.71 4.53
C ASN A 268 31.46 9.46 4.84
N CYS A 269 30.54 9.55 5.81
CA CYS A 269 29.62 8.46 6.15
C CYS A 269 28.63 8.21 5.01
N ALA A 270 28.05 9.29 4.46
CA ALA A 270 27.14 9.19 3.32
C ALA A 270 27.79 8.65 2.03
N ALA A 271 29.09 8.89 1.84
CA ALA A 271 29.82 8.32 0.72
C ALA A 271 30.19 6.83 0.92
N THR A 272 30.10 6.33 2.15
CA THR A 272 30.49 4.97 2.52
C THR A 272 29.29 4.03 2.64
N ASP A 273 28.15 4.55 3.09
CA ASP A 273 26.87 3.85 3.21
C ASP A 273 26.36 3.43 1.82
N SER A 274 26.57 2.15 1.47
CA SER A 274 26.28 1.63 0.13
C SER A 274 24.86 1.06 0.02
N ASP A 275 24.25 0.68 1.14
CA ASP A 275 22.90 0.09 1.18
C ASP A 275 21.81 1.05 1.69
N GLY A 276 22.21 2.21 2.22
CA GLY A 276 21.34 3.31 2.61
C GLY A 276 20.71 3.15 3.98
N ASP A 277 21.32 2.38 4.89
CA ASP A 277 20.76 2.06 6.20
C ASP A 277 21.15 3.05 7.32
N CYS A 278 21.95 4.08 6.99
CA CYS A 278 22.50 5.08 7.91
C CYS A 278 23.43 4.51 8.99
N LEU A 279 24.01 3.33 8.76
CA LEU A 279 24.99 2.70 9.63
C LEU A 279 26.38 2.74 8.96
N ALA A 280 27.40 2.75 9.80
CA ALA A 280 28.78 2.61 9.35
C ALA A 280 29.61 1.96 10.45
N ARG A 281 30.83 1.56 10.11
CA ARG A 281 31.81 1.04 11.07
C ARG A 281 33.15 1.74 10.99
N TRP A 282 33.75 1.89 12.15
CA TRP A 282 35.14 2.28 12.31
C TRP A 282 36.03 1.05 12.50
N THR A 283 36.96 0.85 11.58
CA THR A 283 37.86 -0.32 11.55
C THR A 283 39.33 0.11 11.72
N THR A 284 40.27 -0.83 11.65
CA THR A 284 41.72 -0.52 11.64
C THR A 284 42.18 0.16 10.37
N THR A 285 41.39 0.08 9.30
CA THR A 285 41.68 0.68 7.98
C THR A 285 40.86 1.94 7.71
N GLY A 286 40.12 2.43 8.71
CA GLY A 286 39.26 3.62 8.62
C GLY A 286 37.77 3.30 8.57
N LEU A 287 37.00 4.26 8.05
CA LEU A 287 35.55 4.17 7.88
C LEU A 287 35.19 3.17 6.78
N ALA A 288 34.22 2.30 7.05
CA ALA A 288 33.68 1.36 6.09
C ALA A 288 32.17 1.19 6.33
N ASP A 289 31.49 0.64 5.33
CA ASP A 289 30.09 0.28 5.43
C ASP A 289 29.91 -0.85 6.46
N GLU A 290 28.84 -0.82 7.25
CA GLU A 290 28.64 -1.77 8.37
C GLU A 290 28.36 -3.19 7.88
#